data_AF-A0A0H5RTL7-F1
#
_entry.id   AF-A0A0H5RTL7-F1
#
_cell.length_a   1.000
_cell.length_b   1.000
_cell.length_c   1.000
_cell.angle_alpha   90.00
_cell.angle_beta   90.00
_cell.angle_gamma   90.00
#
_symmetry.space_group_name_H-M   'P 1'
#
loop_
_entity.id
_entity.type
_entity.pdbx_description
1 polymer ?
#
loop_
_entity_poly.entity_id
_entity_poly.type
_entity_poly.pdbx_seq_one_letter_code
_entity_poly.pdbx_strand_id
1 'polypeptide(L)'
;MSATFNEALQPAFANMTVVGPDNNLWSEGEPKVAGAVLSVGVRPLGPAGTYTVNYRVTSADGHVVSGSWSFELTVAGTGTPGSAASAQAPSDGGIVVWPFVLVAVVLIGGGAWWAVRRRR
;
A
#
# COMPACT_ATOMS: atom_id res chain seq x y z
N MET A 1 -6.30 -14.64 -10.50
CA MET A 1 -6.82 -14.64 -9.11
C MET A 1 -8.00 -13.68 -9.01
N SER A 2 -8.96 -13.93 -8.12
CA SER A 2 -10.09 -13.01 -7.91
C SER A 2 -10.58 -13.00 -6.47
N ALA A 3 -11.18 -11.87 -6.06
CA ALA A 3 -11.93 -11.70 -4.82
C ALA A 3 -13.32 -11.13 -5.14
N THR A 4 -14.32 -11.59 -4.40
CA THR A 4 -15.72 -11.15 -4.55
C THR A 4 -16.15 -10.42 -3.29
N PHE A 5 -16.81 -9.29 -3.48
CA PHE A 5 -17.29 -8.41 -2.42
C PHE A 5 -18.82 -8.46 -2.36
N ASN A 6 -19.40 -7.96 -1.27
CA ASN A 6 -20.84 -7.85 -1.08
C ASN A 6 -21.47 -6.71 -1.91
N GLU A 7 -20.67 -5.75 -2.37
CA GLU A 7 -21.11 -4.59 -3.12
C GLU A 7 -20.28 -4.38 -4.40
N ALA A 8 -20.85 -3.63 -5.34
CA ALA A 8 -20.12 -3.20 -6.53
C ALA A 8 -18.93 -2.31 -6.13
N LEU A 9 -17.83 -2.48 -6.86
CA LEU A 9 -16.60 -1.72 -6.64
C LEU A 9 -16.48 -0.58 -7.65
N GLN A 10 -15.81 0.49 -7.22
CA GLN A 10 -15.32 1.52 -8.12
C GLN A 10 -14.09 0.99 -8.87
N PRO A 11 -14.03 1.10 -10.20
CA PRO A 11 -12.88 0.64 -10.98
C PRO A 11 -11.60 1.42 -10.71
N ALA A 12 -11.74 2.71 -10.37
CA ALA A 12 -10.60 3.58 -10.12
C ALA A 12 -9.88 3.16 -8.82
N PHE A 13 -8.55 3.21 -8.84
CA PHE A 13 -7.69 2.99 -7.68
C PHE A 13 -7.77 1.59 -7.03
N ALA A 14 -8.41 0.63 -7.69
CA ALA A 14 -8.39 -0.76 -7.27
C ALA A 14 -6.99 -1.36 -7.47
N ASN A 15 -6.49 -2.05 -6.45
CA ASN A 15 -5.20 -2.69 -6.47
C ASN A 15 -5.31 -4.14 -5.96
N MET A 16 -4.61 -5.06 -6.62
CA MET A 16 -4.46 -6.45 -6.19
C MET A 16 -3.08 -6.95 -6.60
N THR A 17 -2.32 -7.50 -5.65
CA THR A 17 -1.01 -8.09 -5.90
C THR A 17 -0.92 -9.48 -5.31
N VAL A 18 -0.07 -10.32 -5.90
CA VAL A 18 0.29 -11.63 -5.34
C VAL A 18 1.78 -11.58 -5.06
N VAL A 19 2.18 -11.82 -3.81
CA VAL A 19 3.58 -11.82 -3.37
C VAL A 19 3.97 -13.23 -2.96
N GLY A 20 5.08 -13.73 -3.50
CA GLY A 20 5.56 -15.09 -3.22
C GLY A 20 6.45 -15.17 -1.98
N PRO A 21 6.87 -16.38 -1.59
CA PRO A 21 7.76 -16.59 -0.44
C PRO A 21 9.16 -15.98 -0.66
N ASP A 22 9.49 -15.64 -1.90
CA ASP A 22 10.71 -14.96 -2.33
C ASP A 22 10.62 -13.42 -2.25
N ASN A 23 9.50 -12.88 -1.73
CA ASN A 23 9.19 -11.44 -1.67
C ASN A 23 9.12 -10.74 -3.03
N ASN A 24 8.87 -11.49 -4.12
CA ASN A 24 8.64 -10.92 -5.44
C ASN A 24 7.16 -10.92 -5.81
N LEU A 25 6.79 -10.08 -6.78
CA LEU A 25 5.45 -10.03 -7.35
C LEU A 25 5.22 -11.18 -8.33
N TRP A 26 4.14 -11.93 -8.11
CA TRP A 26 3.64 -12.98 -8.98
C TRP A 26 2.33 -12.59 -9.69
N SER A 27 1.77 -11.42 -9.36
CA SER A 27 0.68 -10.81 -10.13
C SER A 27 1.17 -10.31 -11.50
N GLU A 28 0.27 -10.35 -12.49
CA GLU A 28 0.54 -9.92 -13.85
C GLU A 28 -0.57 -9.01 -14.38
N GLY A 29 -0.15 -7.88 -14.96
CA GLY A 29 -1.04 -6.86 -15.50
C GLY A 29 -1.75 -6.04 -14.43
N GLU A 30 -2.59 -5.11 -14.90
CA GLU A 30 -3.41 -4.28 -14.04
C GLU A 30 -4.63 -5.05 -13.50
N PRO A 31 -5.04 -4.81 -12.25
CA PRO A 31 -6.27 -5.35 -11.70
C PRO A 31 -7.50 -4.89 -12.49
N LYS A 32 -8.50 -5.77 -12.59
CA LYS A 32 -9.76 -5.51 -13.28
C LYS A 32 -10.93 -5.63 -12.32
N VAL A 33 -11.84 -4.68 -12.41
CA VAL A 33 -13.09 -4.65 -11.65
C VAL A 33 -14.26 -4.97 -12.57
N ALA A 34 -15.10 -5.92 -12.17
CA ALA A 34 -16.35 -6.26 -12.84
C ALA A 34 -17.46 -6.42 -11.79
N GLY A 35 -18.27 -5.37 -11.62
CA GLY A 35 -19.27 -5.32 -10.56
C GLY A 35 -18.62 -5.44 -9.18
N ALA A 36 -18.95 -6.51 -8.45
CA ALA A 36 -18.41 -6.80 -7.12
C ALA A 36 -17.13 -7.67 -7.13
N VAL A 37 -16.54 -7.92 -8.31
CA VAL A 37 -15.39 -8.82 -8.45
C VAL A 37 -14.13 -8.02 -8.81
N LEU A 38 -13.08 -8.16 -8.01
CA LEU A 38 -11.73 -7.71 -8.31
C LEU A 38 -10.90 -8.91 -8.78
N SER A 39 -10.16 -8.75 -9.87
CA SER A 39 -9.31 -9.81 -10.41
C SER A 39 -7.95 -9.29 -10.89
N VAL A 40 -6.93 -10.15 -10.84
CA VAL A 40 -5.60 -9.88 -11.39
C VAL A 40 -5.04 -11.13 -12.05
N GLY A 41 -4.24 -10.96 -13.11
CA GLY A 41 -3.47 -12.04 -13.70
C GLY A 41 -2.44 -12.58 -12.69
N VAL A 42 -2.07 -13.85 -12.83
CA VAL A 42 -1.02 -14.47 -12.02
C VAL A 42 -0.10 -15.22 -12.95
N ARG A 43 1.20 -14.97 -12.81
CA ARG A 43 2.25 -15.67 -13.56
C ARG A 43 2.22 -17.17 -13.20
N PRO A 44 2.75 -18.07 -14.05
CA PRO A 44 3.10 -19.41 -13.60
C PRO A 44 3.92 -19.30 -12.32
N LEU A 45 3.61 -20.06 -11.27
CA LEU A 45 4.27 -19.93 -9.97
C LEU A 45 5.64 -20.61 -9.95
N GLY A 46 6.49 -20.23 -8.99
CA GLY A 46 7.85 -20.72 -8.84
C GLY A 46 8.05 -21.46 -7.52
N PRO A 47 8.71 -20.88 -6.50
CA PRO A 47 9.05 -21.60 -5.28
C PRO A 47 7.81 -22.16 -4.56
N ALA A 48 7.94 -23.35 -3.98
CA ALA A 48 7.00 -23.84 -2.99
C ALA A 48 7.04 -22.92 -1.75
N GLY A 49 5.89 -22.78 -1.09
CA GLY A 49 5.73 -21.94 0.10
C GLY A 49 4.50 -21.05 0.04
N THR A 50 4.46 -20.08 0.95
CA THR A 50 3.31 -19.19 1.14
C THR A 50 3.31 -18.06 0.13
N TYR A 51 2.20 -17.92 -0.57
CA TYR A 51 1.89 -16.77 -1.42
C TYR A 51 0.80 -15.93 -0.73
N THR A 52 1.01 -14.62 -0.68
CA THR A 52 0.08 -13.68 -0.06
C THR A 52 -0.52 -12.79 -1.12
N VAL A 53 -1.85 -12.81 -1.21
CA VAL A 53 -2.61 -11.89 -2.05
C VAL A 53 -2.99 -10.68 -1.21
N ASN A 54 -2.61 -9.49 -1.68
CA ASN A 54 -2.99 -8.22 -1.05
C ASN A 54 -3.97 -7.51 -1.96
N TYR A 55 -4.94 -6.79 -1.39
CA TYR A 55 -5.87 -5.99 -2.15
C TYR A 55 -6.23 -4.68 -1.44
N ARG A 56 -6.63 -3.70 -2.25
CA ARG A 56 -7.25 -2.44 -1.82
C ARG A 56 -8.28 -2.04 -2.86
N VAL A 57 -9.51 -1.82 -2.42
CA VAL A 57 -10.64 -1.45 -3.28
C VAL A 57 -11.44 -0.32 -2.65
N THR A 58 -12.28 0.31 -3.45
CA THR A 58 -13.29 1.26 -2.98
C THR A 58 -14.65 0.74 -3.41
N SER A 59 -15.57 0.53 -2.48
CA SER A 59 -16.96 0.16 -2.79
C SER A 59 -17.69 1.34 -3.43
N ALA A 60 -18.82 1.07 -4.08
CA ALA A 60 -19.63 2.09 -4.74
C ALA A 60 -20.12 3.19 -3.78
N ASP A 61 -20.25 2.88 -2.49
CA ASP A 61 -20.60 3.81 -1.42
C ASP A 61 -19.43 4.72 -0.96
N GLY A 62 -18.22 4.50 -1.48
CA GLY A 62 -17.03 5.30 -1.20
C GLY A 62 -16.13 4.78 -0.07
N HIS A 63 -16.47 3.67 0.58
CA HIS A 63 -15.59 3.10 1.61
C HIS A 63 -14.40 2.37 1.00
N VAL A 64 -13.21 2.63 1.53
CA VAL A 64 -12.00 1.90 1.15
C VAL A 64 -11.89 0.64 2.00
N VAL A 65 -11.69 -0.50 1.34
CA VAL A 65 -11.45 -1.79 1.99
C VAL A 65 -10.11 -2.34 1.52
N SER A 66 -9.26 -2.71 2.47
CA SER A 66 -7.99 -3.39 2.20
C SER A 66 -7.89 -4.65 3.02
N GLY A 67 -7.19 -5.64 2.49
CA GLY A 67 -6.93 -6.87 3.20
C GLY A 67 -5.94 -7.76 2.48
N SER A 68 -5.73 -8.93 3.04
CA SER A 68 -4.92 -9.96 2.43
C SER A 68 -5.42 -11.35 2.81
N TRP A 69 -5.08 -12.32 1.97
CA TRP A 69 -5.21 -13.73 2.31
C TRP A 69 -4.02 -14.48 1.72
N SER A 70 -3.73 -15.66 2.25
CA SER A 70 -2.60 -16.46 1.79
C SER A 70 -3.05 -17.83 1.29
N PHE A 71 -2.26 -18.41 0.40
CA PHE A 71 -2.36 -19.81 -0.01
C PHE A 71 -0.96 -20.43 -0.03
N GLU A 72 -0.90 -21.74 0.12
CA GLU A 72 0.35 -22.50 0.10
C GLU A 72 0.50 -23.23 -1.23
N LEU A 73 1.65 -23.06 -1.89
CA LEU A 73 2.06 -23.88 -3.01
C LEU A 73 2.96 -25.01 -2.49
N THR A 74 2.50 -26.25 -2.62
CA THR A 74 3.20 -27.42 -2.04
C THR A 74 4.26 -28.01 -2.96
N VAL A 75 4.21 -27.71 -4.27
CA VAL A 75 5.16 -28.19 -5.26
C VAL A 75 5.74 -27.01 -6.02
N ALA A 76 7.06 -26.90 -6.03
CA ALA A 76 7.73 -25.82 -6.76
C ALA A 76 7.48 -25.95 -8.27
N GLY A 77 7.10 -24.84 -8.90
CA GLY A 77 7.04 -24.66 -10.34
C GLY A 77 8.31 -24.01 -10.90
N THR A 78 8.29 -23.75 -12.20
CA THR A 78 9.39 -23.15 -12.96
C THR A 78 9.11 -21.72 -13.40
N GLY A 79 8.10 -21.09 -12.80
CA GLY A 79 7.73 -19.71 -13.07
C GLY A 79 8.85 -18.71 -12.79
N THR A 80 8.82 -17.59 -13.49
CA THR A 80 9.74 -16.47 -13.26
C THR A 80 8.99 -15.36 -12.52
N PRO A 81 9.51 -14.88 -11.37
CA PRO A 81 8.86 -13.80 -10.64
C PRO A 81 8.93 -12.48 -11.41
N GLY A 82 8.04 -11.56 -11.07
CA GLY A 82 8.16 -10.14 -11.40
C GLY A 82 9.16 -9.41 -10.50
N SER A 83 9.05 -8.09 -10.45
CA SER A 83 9.92 -7.27 -9.60
C SER A 83 9.71 -7.56 -8.10
N ALA A 84 10.71 -7.23 -7.29
CA ALA A 84 10.61 -7.28 -5.84
C ALA A 84 9.39 -6.47 -5.36
N ALA A 85 8.63 -7.05 -4.43
CA ALA A 85 7.52 -6.34 -3.80
C ALA A 85 8.10 -5.23 -2.92
N SER A 86 7.78 -3.97 -3.24
CA SER A 86 8.08 -2.86 -2.33
C SER A 86 7.20 -2.99 -1.10
N ALA A 87 7.78 -3.05 0.09
CA ALA A 87 7.03 -2.91 1.32
C ALA A 87 6.38 -1.52 1.35
N GLN A 88 5.09 -1.45 1.03
CA GLN A 88 4.33 -0.22 1.15
C GLN A 88 4.05 -0.03 2.64
N ALA A 89 4.94 0.70 3.32
CA ALA A 89 4.68 1.15 4.68
C ALA A 89 3.32 1.88 4.70
N PRO A 90 2.52 1.76 5.77
CA PRO A 90 1.35 2.60 5.90
C PRO A 90 1.84 4.05 5.89
N SER A 91 1.54 4.77 4.81
CA SER A 91 1.62 6.22 4.83
C SER A 91 0.44 6.69 5.68
N ASP A 92 0.60 6.63 7.00
CA ASP A 92 -0.18 7.48 7.89
C ASP A 92 0.07 8.90 7.39
N GLY A 93 -0.95 9.48 6.75
CA GLY A 93 -0.94 10.81 6.14
C GLY A 93 -0.81 11.93 7.17
N GLY A 94 -0.06 11.74 8.24
CA GLY A 94 0.39 12.80 9.14
C GLY A 94 1.54 13.53 8.46
N ILE A 95 1.28 14.77 8.04
CA ILE A 95 2.35 15.72 7.72
C ILE A 95 3.38 15.66 8.84
N VAL A 96 4.63 15.37 8.50
CA VAL A 96 5.75 15.32 9.43
C VAL A 96 5.92 16.73 10.03
N VAL A 97 5.35 16.95 11.21
CA VAL A 97 5.11 18.29 11.82
C VAL A 97 6.33 18.89 12.51
N TRP A 98 7.31 18.07 12.89
CA TRP A 98 8.51 18.50 13.61
C TRP A 98 9.32 19.66 12.97
N PRO A 99 9.41 19.87 11.62
CA PRO A 99 10.21 20.97 11.07
C PRO A 99 9.50 22.30 11.30
N PHE A 100 8.15 22.31 11.28
CA PHE A 100 7.34 23.49 11.58
C PHE A 100 7.45 23.89 13.05
N VAL A 101 7.49 22.91 13.97
CA VAL A 101 7.71 23.16 15.40
C VAL A 101 9.08 23.80 15.65
N LEU A 102 10.14 23.29 15.02
CA LEU A 102 11.49 23.88 15.13
C LEU A 102 11.52 25.33 14.62
N VAL A 103 10.90 25.61 13.47
CA VAL A 103 10.81 26.97 12.92
C VAL A 103 10.07 27.90 13.88
N ALA A 104 8.94 27.47 14.45
CA ALA A 104 8.18 28.27 15.41
C ALA A 104 9.01 28.60 16.67
N VAL A 105 9.74 27.63 17.23
CA VAL A 105 10.61 27.84 18.40
C VAL A 105 11.73 28.84 18.09
N VAL A 106 12.36 28.74 16.91
CA VAL A 106 13.40 29.69 16.50
C VAL A 106 12.85 31.10 16.35
N LEU A 107 11.65 31.26 15.76
CA LEU A 107 11.02 32.57 15.62
C LEU A 107 10.63 33.18 16.97
N ILE A 108 10.06 32.38 17.88
CA ILE A 108 9.69 32.84 19.23
C ILE A 108 10.93 33.19 20.04
N GLY A 109 11.95 32.32 20.03
CA GLY A 109 13.21 32.55 20.75
C GLY A 109 13.98 33.76 20.20
N GLY A 110 14.07 33.88 18.87
CA GLY A 110 14.70 35.01 18.20
C GLY A 110 13.97 36.34 18.45
N GLY A 111 12.63 36.32 18.40
CA GLY A 111 11.79 37.47 18.71
C GLY A 111 11.92 37.92 20.17
N ALA A 112 11.89 36.99 21.12
CA ALA A 112 12.09 37.27 22.54
C ALA A 112 13.48 37.86 22.81
N TRP A 113 14.53 37.27 22.24
CA TRP A 113 15.89 37.76 22.39
C TRP A 113 16.07 39.16 21.81
N TRP A 114 15.51 39.43 20.63
CA TRP A 114 15.57 40.75 20.00
C TRP A 114 14.80 41.81 20.80
N ALA A 115 13.63 41.47 21.34
CA ALA A 115 12.83 42.37 22.18
C ALA A 115 13.55 42.74 23.49
N VAL A 116 14.26 41.78 24.12
CA VAL A 116 15.07 42.05 25.32
C VAL A 116 16.29 42.91 24.98
N ARG A 117 16.93 42.68 23.83
CA ARG A 117 18.11 43.45 23.40
C ARG A 117 17.79 44.91 23.04
N ARG A 118 16.57 45.21 22.56
CA ARG A 118 16.14 46.58 22.25
C ARG A 118 15.74 47.42 23.47
N ARG A 119 15.58 46.81 24.66
CA ARG A 119 15.23 47.51 25.90
C ARG A 119 16.43 47.81 26.81
N ARG A 120 17.65 47.48 26.38
CA ARG A 120 18.91 47.92 27.00
C ARG A 120 19.55 48.98 26.12
#